data_AF-A9NRV8-F1
#
_entry.id   AF-A9NRV8-F1
#
_cell.length_a   1.000
_cell.length_b   1.000
_cell.length_c   1.000
_cell.angle_alpha   90.00
_cell.angle_beta   90.00
_cell.angle_gamma   90.00
#
_symmetry.space_group_name_H-M   'P 1'
#
loop_
_entity.id
_entity.type
_entity.pdbx_description
1 polymer ?
#
loop_
_entity_poly.entity_id
_entity_poly.type
_entity_poly.pdbx_seq_one_letter_code
_entity_poly.pdbx_strand_id
1 'polypeptide(L)'
;MTEPPFVPRDYVFRKQQYYQNIRKHTYLKGPYDKITSVVIPITLAVTALSMIGFQLQKKMTEPPFVPRDYVFRKQQYYQNIRKHTYLKGPYDKITSVVIPITLAVTALSMIGRGIYNMSHGIGKKE
;
A
#
# COMPACT_ATOMS: atom_id res chain seq x y z
N MET A 1 42.77 -0.71 9.88
CA MET A 1 41.75 0.06 10.63
C MET A 1 42.43 1.32 11.11
N THR A 2 42.24 2.44 10.42
CA THR A 2 42.81 3.73 10.80
C THR A 2 41.88 4.38 11.81
N GLU A 3 42.33 4.57 13.05
CA GLU A 3 41.56 5.32 14.04
C GLU A 3 41.35 6.77 13.55
N PRO A 4 40.15 7.34 13.71
CA PRO A 4 39.94 8.73 13.37
C PRO A 4 40.85 9.61 14.25
N PRO A 5 41.40 10.72 13.72
CA PRO A 5 42.31 11.58 14.46
C PRO A 5 41.66 12.10 15.75
N PHE A 6 42.41 12.09 16.85
CA PHE A 6 41.95 12.63 18.13
C PHE A 6 41.62 14.12 18.00
N VAL A 7 40.38 14.50 18.29
CA VAL A 7 39.94 15.89 18.31
C VAL A 7 40.04 16.42 19.75
N PRO A 8 40.87 17.45 20.02
CA PRO A 8 41.00 18.01 21.36
C PRO A 8 39.66 18.50 21.94
N ARG A 9 39.41 18.22 23.22
CA ARG A 9 38.21 18.67 23.96
C ARG A 9 38.00 20.18 23.85
N ASP A 10 39.07 20.97 23.96
CA ASP A 10 39.01 22.43 23.91
C ASP A 10 38.51 22.96 22.56
N TYR A 11 38.84 22.25 21.48
CA TYR A 11 38.35 22.57 20.14
C TYR A 11 36.83 22.39 20.07
N VAL A 12 36.31 21.29 20.62
CA VAL A 12 34.87 21.01 20.67
C VAL A 12 34.14 22.05 21.52
N PHE A 13 34.66 22.38 22.70
CA PHE A 13 34.07 23.39 23.59
C PHE A 13 34.01 24.79 22.94
N ARG A 14 35.10 25.24 22.29
CA ARG A 14 35.09 26.53 21.57
C ARG A 14 34.08 26.54 20.43
N LYS A 15 34.00 25.44 19.67
CA LYS A 15 33.03 25.30 18.58
C LYS A 15 31.59 25.36 19.11
N GLN A 16 31.33 24.75 20.26
CA GLN A 16 30.02 24.77 20.90
C GLN A 16 29.65 26.18 21.39
N GLN A 17 30.56 26.88 22.07
CA GLN A 17 30.33 28.28 22.48
C GLN A 17 30.09 29.20 21.28
N TYR A 18 30.84 29.03 20.19
CA TYR A 18 30.62 29.76 18.95
C TYR A 18 29.19 29.60 18.43
N TYR A 19 28.68 28.36 18.34
CA TYR A 19 27.30 28.10 17.90
C TYR A 19 26.23 28.55 18.89
N GLN A 20 26.53 28.68 20.19
CA GLN A 20 25.60 29.19 21.20
C GLN A 20 25.50 30.72 21.18
N ASN A 21 26.60 31.42 20.88
CA ASN A 21 26.63 32.89 20.82
C ASN A 21 26.00 33.47 19.54
N ILE A 22 25.79 32.64 18.50
CA ILE A 22 25.14 33.06 17.27
C ILE A 22 23.62 33.17 17.51
N ARG A 23 23.09 34.40 17.41
CA ARG A 23 21.64 34.67 17.37
C ARG A 23 21.04 34.33 16.01
N LYS A 24 21.09 33.07 15.61
CA LYS A 24 20.38 32.53 14.44
C LYS A 24 19.61 31.29 14.86
N HIS A 25 18.43 31.09 14.28
CA HIS A 25 17.67 29.88 14.50
C HIS A 25 18.49 28.65 14.12
N THR A 26 18.23 27.53 14.80
CA THR A 26 19.00 26.28 14.70
C THR A 26 19.24 25.83 13.26
N TYR A 27 18.27 26.06 12.38
CA TYR A 27 18.30 25.67 10.96
C TYR A 27 19.10 26.64 10.05
N LEU A 28 19.76 27.66 10.61
CA LEU A 28 20.57 28.66 9.90
C LEU A 28 22.01 28.76 10.45
N LYS A 29 22.44 27.81 11.30
CA LYS A 29 23.73 27.88 11.99
C LYS A 29 24.89 27.32 11.17
N GLY A 30 24.69 26.22 10.44
CA GLY A 30 25.68 25.61 9.57
C GLY A 30 25.76 26.25 8.18
N PRO A 31 26.89 26.05 7.46
CA PRO A 31 27.11 26.61 6.12
C PRO A 31 26.10 26.09 5.08
N TYR A 32 25.63 24.85 5.28
CA TYR A 32 24.67 24.19 4.39
C TYR A 32 23.24 24.12 4.98
N ASP A 33 23.05 24.50 6.25
CA ASP A 33 21.77 24.32 6.94
C ASP A 33 20.66 25.17 6.30
N LYS A 34 20.99 26.36 5.78
CA LYS A 34 20.03 27.21 5.04
C LYS A 34 19.51 26.54 3.76
N ILE A 35 20.39 25.81 3.07
CA ILE A 35 20.03 25.11 1.83
C ILE A 35 19.12 23.93 2.18
N THR A 36 19.50 23.12 3.16
CA THR A 36 18.78 21.90 3.51
C THR A 36 17.44 22.16 4.20
N SER A 37 17.35 23.18 5.06
CA SER A 37 16.16 23.45 5.87
C SER A 37 15.17 24.44 5.26
N VAL A 38 15.58 25.26 4.29
CA VAL A 38 14.72 26.30 3.69
C VAL A 38 14.61 26.10 2.18
N VAL A 39 15.72 26.02 1.46
CA VAL A 39 15.70 25.98 0.00
C VAL A 39 15.09 24.68 -0.52
N ILE A 40 15.57 23.52 -0.05
CA ILE A 40 15.04 22.21 -0.44
C ILE A 40 13.54 22.06 -0.20
N PRO A 41 12.99 22.36 1.00
CA PRO A 41 11.55 22.21 1.21
C PRO A 41 10.71 23.18 0.37
N ILE A 42 11.18 24.41 0.13
CA ILE A 42 10.47 25.37 -0.73
C ILE A 42 10.48 24.90 -2.18
N THR A 43 11.62 24.47 -2.71
CA THR A 43 11.71 23.97 -4.11
C THR A 43 10.86 22.73 -4.31
N LEU A 44 10.82 21.83 -3.33
CA LEU A 44 9.98 20.64 -3.34
C LEU A 44 8.48 20.98 -3.28
N ALA A 45 8.09 21.95 -2.45
CA ALA A 45 6.71 22.43 -2.38
C ALA A 45 6.25 23.09 -3.71
N VAL A 46 7.09 23.91 -4.32
CA VAL A 46 6.81 24.55 -5.62
C VAL A 46 6.70 23.52 -6.74
N THR A 47 7.60 22.53 -6.78
CA THR A 47 7.51 21.44 -7.77
C THR A 47 6.28 20.58 -7.55
N ALA A 48 5.90 20.27 -6.30
CA ALA A 48 4.68 19.54 -5.99
C ALA A 48 3.42 20.31 -6.44
N LEU A 49 3.35 21.62 -6.14
CA LEU A 49 2.25 22.49 -6.58
C LEU A 49 2.16 22.58 -8.11
N SER A 50 3.30 22.69 -8.80
CA SER A 50 3.38 22.68 -10.27
C SER A 50 2.89 21.36 -10.85
N MET A 51 3.29 20.21 -10.27
CA MET A 51 2.80 18.90 -10.70
C MET A 51 1.28 18.78 -10.48
N ILE A 52 0.74 19.26 -9.37
CA ILE A 52 -0.70 19.25 -9.12
C ILE A 52 -1.44 20.10 -10.17
N GLY A 53 -0.91 21.30 -10.49
CA GLY A 53 -1.45 22.15 -11.56
C GLY A 53 -1.44 21.47 -12.93
N PHE A 54 -0.34 20.80 -13.29
CA PHE A 54 -0.23 20.05 -14.53
C PHE A 54 -1.19 18.84 -14.58
N GLN A 55 -1.37 18.13 -13.46
CA GLN A 55 -2.32 17.03 -13.36
C GLN A 55 -3.79 17.49 -13.44
N LEU A 56 -4.10 18.70 -12.96
CA LEU A 56 -5.44 19.28 -13.11
C LEU A 56 -5.77 19.58 -14.59
N GLN A 57 -4.77 20.00 -15.38
CA GLN A 57 -4.95 20.27 -16.81
C GLN A 57 -5.04 18.98 -17.65
N LYS A 58 -4.39 17.89 -17.21
CA LYS A 58 -4.46 16.57 -17.85
C LYS A 58 -5.69 15.75 -17.40
N LYS A 59 -6.81 16.41 -17.08
CA LYS A 59 -8.09 15.74 -16.87
C LYS A 59 -8.64 15.26 -18.23
N MET A 60 -8.32 14.00 -18.53
CA MET A 60 -9.06 13.03 -19.37
C MET A 60 -9.98 13.62 -20.45
N THR A 61 -9.47 13.73 -21.67
CA THR A 61 -10.20 14.17 -22.86
C THR A 61 -11.15 13.13 -23.45
N GLU A 62 -11.17 11.89 -22.96
CA GLU A 62 -12.09 10.85 -23.42
C GLU A 62 -12.99 10.37 -22.27
N PRO A 63 -14.32 10.45 -22.40
CA PRO A 63 -15.21 9.83 -21.45
C PRO A 63 -15.04 8.31 -21.50
N PRO A 64 -15.15 7.61 -20.36
CA PRO A 64 -15.10 6.16 -20.33
C PRO A 64 -16.17 5.55 -21.24
N PHE A 65 -15.88 4.37 -21.83
CA PHE A 65 -16.83 3.62 -22.66
C PHE A 65 -18.15 3.28 -21.94
N VAL A 66 -18.15 3.26 -20.60
CA VAL A 66 -19.34 3.05 -19.77
C VAL A 66 -19.66 4.33 -19.01
N PRO A 67 -20.92 4.81 -19.05
CA PRO A 67 -21.32 6.00 -18.31
C PRO A 67 -21.07 5.82 -16.80
N ARG A 68 -20.55 6.87 -16.16
CA ARG A 68 -20.23 6.84 -14.72
C ARG A 68 -21.47 6.61 -13.86
N ASP A 69 -22.64 7.03 -14.31
CA ASP A 69 -23.92 6.83 -13.61
C ASP A 69 -24.24 5.35 -13.36
N TYR A 70 -23.90 4.48 -14.31
CA TYR A 70 -24.09 3.03 -14.13
C TYR A 70 -23.23 2.49 -12.97
N VAL A 71 -21.98 2.95 -12.89
CA VAL A 71 -21.04 2.56 -11.83
C VAL A 71 -21.53 3.08 -10.47
N PHE A 72 -21.95 4.34 -10.40
CA PHE A 72 -22.50 4.92 -9.17
C PHE A 72 -23.74 4.19 -8.67
N ARG A 73 -24.67 3.82 -9.57
CA ARG A 73 -25.85 3.02 -9.22
C ARG A 73 -25.47 1.65 -8.65
N LYS A 74 -24.48 0.97 -9.22
CA LYS A 74 -23.97 -0.32 -8.70
C LYS A 74 -23.27 -0.14 -7.36
N GLN A 75 -22.49 0.92 -7.19
CA GLN A 75 -21.82 1.23 -5.91
C GLN A 75 -22.85 1.46 -4.80
N GLN A 76 -23.85 2.31 -5.04
CA GLN A 76 -24.92 2.56 -4.08
C GLN A 76 -25.68 1.28 -3.72
N TYR A 77 -26.02 0.44 -4.71
CA TYR A 77 -26.66 -0.86 -4.50
C TYR A 77 -25.83 -1.77 -3.58
N TYR A 78 -24.54 -1.98 -3.88
CA TYR A 78 -23.68 -2.88 -3.11
C TYR A 78 -23.21 -2.32 -1.76
N GLN A 79 -23.21 -0.99 -1.58
CA GLN A 79 -22.90 -0.33 -0.32
C GLN A 79 -24.08 -0.39 0.66
N ASN A 80 -25.31 -0.34 0.17
CA ASN A 80 -26.51 -0.42 1.02
C ASN A 80 -26.77 -1.84 1.57
N ILE A 81 -26.16 -2.88 0.99
CA ILE A 81 -26.35 -4.26 1.43
C ILE A 81 -25.42 -4.58 2.61
N ARG A 82 -26.03 -4.88 3.77
CA ARG A 82 -25.34 -5.34 4.99
C ARG A 82 -25.05 -6.85 4.97
N LYS A 83 -24.31 -7.31 3.96
CA LYS A 83 -23.81 -8.70 3.86
C LYS A 83 -22.30 -8.70 3.62
N HIS A 84 -21.64 -9.82 3.93
CA HIS A 84 -20.25 -10.03 3.55
C HIS A 84 -20.05 -9.94 2.03
N THR A 85 -18.85 -9.52 1.61
CA THR A 85 -18.52 -9.19 0.22
C THR A 85 -18.91 -10.28 -0.78
N TYR A 86 -18.71 -11.55 -0.43
CA TYR A 86 -18.97 -12.71 -1.28
C TYR A 86 -20.45 -13.16 -1.34
N LEU A 87 -21.38 -12.39 -0.75
CA LEU A 87 -22.82 -12.67 -0.73
C LEU A 87 -23.67 -11.43 -1.10
N LYS A 88 -23.04 -10.40 -1.67
CA LYS A 88 -23.73 -9.15 -1.96
C LYS A 88 -24.58 -9.24 -3.22
N GLY A 89 -24.08 -9.92 -4.25
CA GLY A 89 -24.80 -10.18 -5.49
C GLY A 89 -25.83 -11.30 -5.37
N PRO A 90 -26.90 -11.29 -6.20
CA PRO A 90 -27.85 -12.39 -6.26
C PRO A 90 -27.19 -13.68 -6.77
N TYR A 91 -26.27 -13.56 -7.74
CA TYR A 91 -25.51 -14.68 -8.29
C TYR A 91 -24.38 -15.17 -7.37
N ASP A 92 -23.92 -14.31 -6.46
CA ASP A 92 -22.80 -14.64 -5.57
C ASP A 92 -23.12 -15.86 -4.70
N LYS A 93 -24.38 -16.06 -4.29
CA LYS A 93 -24.77 -17.26 -3.53
C LYS A 93 -24.49 -18.56 -4.30
N ILE A 94 -24.74 -18.56 -5.61
CA ILE A 94 -24.53 -19.74 -6.44
C ILE A 94 -23.02 -19.97 -6.60
N THR A 95 -22.27 -18.91 -6.92
CA THR A 95 -20.84 -19.01 -7.22
C THR A 95 -19.96 -19.20 -6.00
N SER A 96 -20.30 -18.61 -4.85
CA SER A 96 -19.46 -18.64 -3.64
C SER A 96 -19.87 -19.72 -2.64
N VAL A 97 -21.11 -20.21 -2.68
CA VAL A 97 -21.62 -21.21 -1.72
C VAL A 97 -21.91 -22.53 -2.41
N VAL A 98 -22.80 -22.54 -3.41
CA VAL A 98 -23.32 -23.78 -3.97
C VAL A 98 -22.25 -24.54 -4.75
N ILE A 99 -21.58 -23.89 -5.70
CA ILE A 99 -20.54 -24.53 -6.52
C ILE A 99 -19.38 -25.05 -5.65
N PRO A 100 -18.79 -24.25 -4.74
CA PRO A 100 -17.67 -24.72 -3.94
C PRO A 100 -18.06 -25.83 -2.95
N ILE A 101 -19.22 -25.76 -2.30
CA ILE A 101 -19.67 -26.81 -1.38
C ILE A 101 -19.92 -28.12 -2.13
N THR A 102 -20.62 -28.07 -3.25
CA THR A 102 -20.90 -29.26 -4.06
C THR A 102 -19.59 -29.92 -4.49
N LEU A 103 -18.65 -29.12 -4.99
CA LEU A 103 -17.33 -29.60 -5.40
C LEU A 103 -16.56 -30.21 -4.21
N ALA A 104 -16.54 -29.53 -3.06
CA ALA A 104 -15.85 -30.00 -1.87
C ALA A 104 -16.42 -31.34 -1.37
N VAL A 105 -17.75 -31.48 -1.32
CA VAL A 105 -18.41 -32.73 -0.92
C VAL A 105 -18.04 -33.85 -1.89
N THR A 106 -18.10 -33.60 -3.20
CA THR A 106 -17.74 -34.62 -4.20
C THR A 106 -16.27 -35.03 -4.09
N ALA A 107 -15.37 -34.06 -3.92
CA ALA A 107 -13.94 -34.32 -3.79
C ALA A 107 -13.64 -35.12 -2.52
N LEU A 108 -14.19 -34.71 -1.38
CA LEU A 108 -14.01 -35.41 -0.11
C LEU A 108 -14.56 -36.84 -0.17
N SER A 109 -15.69 -37.05 -0.85
CA SER A 109 -16.25 -38.40 -1.07
C SER A 109 -15.31 -39.28 -1.88
N MET A 110 -14.75 -38.77 -2.98
CA MET A 110 -13.79 -39.51 -3.80
C MET A 110 -12.49 -39.80 -3.05
N ILE A 111 -11.97 -38.83 -2.31
CA ILE A 111 -10.77 -39.00 -1.47
C ILE A 111 -11.01 -40.07 -0.41
N GLY A 112 -12.12 -39.99 0.32
CA GLY A 112 -12.47 -40.96 1.36
C GLY A 112 -12.60 -42.38 0.81
N ARG A 113 -13.28 -42.54 -0.33
CA ARG A 113 -13.37 -43.84 -1.02
C ARG A 113 -12.01 -44.33 -1.52
N GLY A 114 -11.17 -43.45 -2.05
CA GLY A 114 -9.81 -43.77 -2.48
C GLY A 114 -8.97 -44.34 -1.33
N ILE A 115 -8.95 -43.63 -0.19
CA ILE A 115 -8.22 -44.06 1.02
C ILE A 115 -8.80 -45.37 1.56
N TYR A 116 -10.12 -45.52 1.59
CA TYR A 116 -10.77 -46.76 2.03
C TYR A 116 -10.37 -47.96 1.16
N ASN A 117 -10.45 -47.81 -0.16
CA ASN A 117 -10.08 -48.88 -1.09
C ASN A 117 -8.60 -49.25 -0.97
N MET A 118 -7.70 -48.26 -0.87
CA MET A 118 -6.26 -48.48 -0.68
C MET A 118 -5.96 -49.22 0.65
N SER A 119 -6.59 -48.80 1.75
CA SER A 119 -6.37 -49.41 3.07
C SER A 119 -6.92 -50.84 3.18
N HIS A 120 -7.96 -51.18 2.43
CA HIS A 120 -8.57 -52.51 2.44
C HIS A 120 -8.09 -53.41 1.29
N GLY A 121 -7.16 -52.92 0.45
CA GLY A 121 -6.63 -53.67 -0.69
C GLY A 121 -7.67 -53.97 -1.78
N ILE A 122 -8.76 -53.19 -1.83
CA ILE A 122 -9.88 -53.34 -2.77
C ILE A 122 -9.57 -52.59 -4.07
N GLY A 123 -9.99 -53.15 -5.22
CA GLY A 123 -9.86 -52.47 -6.52
C GLY A 123 -8.50 -52.67 -7.21
N LYS A 124 -7.76 -53.71 -6.85
CA LYS A 124 -6.62 -54.18 -7.63
C LYS A 124 -7.13 -54.63 -9.00
N LYS A 125 -6.46 -54.19 -10.06
CA LYS A 125 -6.66 -54.71 -11.41
C LYS A 125 -5.88 -56.02 -11.52
N GLU A 126 -6.46 -57.02 -12.19
CA GLU A 126 -5.74 -58.25 -12.58
C GLU A 126 -4.53 -57.93 -13.47
#